data_AF-A0A1W9RUI4-F1
#
_entry.id   AF-A0A1W9RUI4-F1
#
_cell.length_a   1.000
_cell.length_b   1.000
_cell.length_c   1.000
_cell.angle_alpha   90.00
_cell.angle_beta   90.00
_cell.angle_gamma   90.00
#
_symmetry.space_group_name_H-M   'P 1'
#
loop_
_entity.id
_entity.type
_entity.pdbx_description
1 polymer ?
#
loop_
_entity_poly.entity_id
_entity_poly.type
_entity_poly.pdbx_seq_one_letter_code
_entity_poly.pdbx_strand_id
1 'polypeptide(L)'
;MAPFPIEQIFGHWGAYLIFLLIGMAFGGTLEMTGFANSTKLAAQFYFKDQTVLKTMFTGIIVAMLLIFLSTGLKLLDFSVIFVNPTYLVPLIVAGFIMGFG
;
A
#
# COMPACT_ATOMS: atom_id res chain seq x y z
N MET A 1 -6.32 -18.54 -13.63
CA MET A 1 -6.60 -17.13 -13.25
C MET A 1 -5.26 -16.46 -13.14
N ALA A 2 -5.11 -15.31 -13.79
CA ALA A 2 -3.87 -14.92 -14.46
C ALA A 2 -2.66 -14.81 -13.51
N PRO A 3 -1.62 -15.64 -13.64
CA PRO A 3 -0.30 -15.05 -13.61
C PRO A 3 -0.27 -14.15 -14.84
N PHE A 4 -0.17 -12.83 -14.67
CA PHE A 4 0.27 -11.99 -15.77
C PHE A 4 1.79 -12.10 -15.75
N PRO A 5 2.42 -12.95 -16.59
CA PRO A 5 3.87 -12.94 -16.67
C PRO A 5 4.26 -11.67 -17.42
N ILE A 6 4.24 -10.52 -16.74
CA ILE A 6 4.55 -9.21 -17.31
C ILE A 6 5.96 -9.25 -17.92
N GLU A 7 6.85 -10.04 -17.32
CA GLU A 7 8.19 -10.31 -17.86
C GLU A 7 8.20 -11.16 -19.14
N GLN A 8 7.24 -12.09 -19.34
CA GLN A 8 7.14 -12.87 -20.59
C GLN A 8 6.36 -12.11 -21.67
N ILE A 9 5.44 -11.22 -21.30
CA ILE A 9 4.59 -10.48 -22.25
C ILE A 9 5.30 -9.21 -22.74
N PHE A 10 6.02 -8.49 -21.86
CA PHE A 10 6.67 -7.20 -22.18
C PHE A 10 8.20 -7.25 -22.17
N GLY A 11 8.80 -8.41 -21.86
CA GLY A 11 10.24 -8.53 -21.64
C GLY A 11 10.69 -7.90 -20.32
N HIS A 12 11.91 -8.21 -19.88
CA HIS A 12 12.44 -7.72 -18.58
C HIS A 12 12.46 -6.19 -18.52
N TRP A 13 12.84 -5.53 -19.62
CA TRP A 13 12.89 -4.06 -19.68
C TRP A 13 11.51 -3.41 -19.59
N GLY A 14 10.51 -3.99 -20.26
CA GLY A 14 9.13 -3.49 -20.21
C GLY A 14 8.49 -3.68 -18.83
N ALA A 15 8.75 -4.82 -18.18
CA ALA A 15 8.31 -5.07 -16.81
C ALA A 15 8.92 -4.07 -15.81
N TYR A 16 10.23 -3.79 -15.90
CA TYR A 16 10.88 -2.80 -15.04
C TYR A 16 10.30 -1.39 -15.21
N LEU A 17 9.98 -1.00 -16.44
CA LEU A 17 9.35 0.30 -16.72
C LEU A 17 7.95 0.38 -16.09
N ILE A 18 7.15 -0.69 -16.19
CA ILE A 18 5.83 -0.76 -15.54
C ILE A 18 5.96 -0.65 -14.03
N PHE A 19 6.90 -1.37 -13.41
CA PHE A 19 7.14 -1.29 -11.97
C PHE A 19 7.60 0.11 -11.53
N LEU A 20 8.46 0.75 -12.33
CA LEU A 20 8.90 2.12 -12.09
C LEU A 20 7.72 3.11 -12.15
N LEU A 21 6.84 2.98 -13.15
CA LEU A 21 5.66 3.85 -13.29
C LEU A 21 4.69 3.66 -12.13
N ILE A 22 4.44 2.42 -11.69
CA ILE A 22 3.60 2.14 -10.52
C ILE A 22 4.22 2.76 -9.26
N GLY A 23 5.53 2.61 -9.07
CA GLY A 23 6.25 3.20 -7.94
C GLY A 23 6.20 4.74 -7.95
N MET A 24 6.39 5.37 -9.11
CA MET A 24 6.27 6.82 -9.25
C MET A 24 4.84 7.31 -9.01
N ALA A 25 3.83 6.63 -9.54
CA ALA A 25 2.43 6.97 -9.30
C ALA A 25 2.05 6.85 -7.82
N PHE A 26 2.54 5.81 -7.15
CA PHE A 26 2.38 5.64 -5.70
C PHE A 26 3.06 6.78 -4.92
N GLY A 27 4.33 7.08 -5.21
CA GLY A 27 5.06 8.18 -4.58
C GLY A 27 4.39 9.54 -4.80
N GLY A 28 3.97 9.84 -6.02
CA GLY A 28 3.27 11.08 -6.35
C GLY A 28 1.94 11.22 -5.59
N THR A 29 1.21 10.12 -5.39
CA THR A 29 -0.03 10.14 -4.59
C THR A 29 0.24 10.44 -3.11
N LEU A 30 1.34 9.94 -2.56
CA LEU A 30 1.76 10.25 -1.18
C LEU A 30 2.18 11.73 -1.00
N GLU A 31 2.83 12.29 -2.02
CA GLU A 31 3.21 13.70 -2.01
C GLU A 31 1.98 14.61 -2.08
N MET A 32 1.03 14.32 -2.98
CA MET A 32 -0.23 15.06 -3.12
C MET A 32 -1.09 15.03 -1.85
N THR A 33 -1.05 13.92 -1.11
CA THR A 33 -1.78 13.79 0.17
C THR A 33 -1.12 14.53 1.33
N GLY A 34 0.09 15.09 1.12
CA GLY A 34 0.78 15.93 2.09
C GLY A 34 1.61 15.15 3.12
N PHE A 35 1.87 13.86 2.88
CA PHE A 35 2.75 13.04 3.73
C PHE A 35 4.22 13.48 3.65
N ALA A 36 4.60 14.28 2.65
CA ALA A 36 5.92 14.90 2.59
C ALA A 36 6.12 16.01 3.65
N ASN A 37 5.05 16.51 4.28
CA ASN A 37 5.14 17.58 5.27
C ASN A 37 5.00 17.05 6.70
N SER A 38 6.11 17.07 7.44
CA SER A 38 6.17 16.62 8.85
C SER A 38 5.19 17.35 9.77
N THR A 39 4.83 18.61 9.48
CA THR A 39 3.86 19.35 10.30
C THR A 39 2.43 18.81 10.17
N LYS A 40 2.04 18.31 8.98
CA LYS A 40 0.74 17.65 8.78
C LYS A 40 0.68 16.30 9.49
N LEU A 41 1.78 15.56 9.47
CA LEU A 41 1.91 14.29 10.20
C LEU A 41 1.80 14.52 11.72
N ALA A 42 2.50 15.51 12.25
CA ALA A 42 2.45 15.85 13.67
C ALA A 42 1.07 16.39 14.09
N ALA A 43 0.39 17.16 13.22
CA ALA A 43 -0.92 17.75 13.50
C ALA A 43 -2.02 16.70 13.80
N GLN A 44 -1.84 15.45 13.35
CA GLN A 44 -2.71 14.33 13.73
C GLN A 44 -2.68 14.05 15.23
N PHE A 45 -1.50 14.08 15.87
CA PHE A 45 -1.35 13.86 17.31
C PHE A 45 -1.93 15.01 18.15
N TYR A 46 -2.00 16.21 17.57
CA TYR A 46 -2.61 17.39 18.18
C TYR A 46 -4.10 17.54 17.84
N PHE A 47 -4.72 16.54 17.19
CA PHE A 47 -6.13 16.55 16.78
C PHE A 47 -6.54 17.73 15.89
N LYS A 48 -5.57 18.40 15.26
CA LYS A 48 -5.81 19.59 14.43
C LYS A 48 -6.08 19.22 12.98
N ASP A 49 -5.49 18.13 12.51
CA ASP A 49 -5.63 17.64 11.14
C ASP A 49 -5.79 16.11 11.14
N GLN A 50 -6.91 15.62 10.62
CA GLN A 50 -7.22 14.18 10.54
C GLN A 50 -6.92 13.56 9.17
N THR A 51 -6.22 14.30 8.30
CA THR A 51 -5.95 13.86 6.92
C THR A 51 -5.24 12.51 6.90
N VAL A 52 -4.22 12.31 7.74
CA VAL A 52 -3.45 11.05 7.79
C VAL A 52 -4.33 9.85 8.13
N LEU A 53 -5.12 9.95 9.20
CA LEU A 53 -6.01 8.87 9.64
C LEU A 53 -7.04 8.54 8.55
N LYS A 54 -7.67 9.57 7.96
CA LYS A 54 -8.69 9.38 6.92
C LYS A 54 -8.09 8.75 5.67
N THR A 55 -6.94 9.23 5.20
CA THR A 55 -6.30 8.70 3.99
C THR A 55 -5.83 7.25 4.17
N MET A 56 -5.28 6.90 5.33
CA MET A 56 -4.85 5.52 5.61
C MET A 56 -6.05 4.56 5.69
N PHE A 57 -7.09 4.88 6.47
CA PHE A 57 -8.27 4.03 6.58
C PHE A 57 -9.02 3.89 5.27
N THR A 58 -9.26 5.00 4.56
CA THR A 58 -9.94 4.95 3.26
C THR A 58 -9.12 4.18 2.24
N GLY A 59 -7.79 4.35 2.21
CA GLY A 59 -6.90 3.58 1.36
C GLY A 59 -6.99 2.08 1.61
N ILE A 60 -6.98 1.64 2.87
CA ILE A 60 -7.12 0.22 3.23
C ILE A 60 -8.48 -0.32 2.76
N ILE A 61 -9.59 0.41 3.03
CA ILE A 61 -10.94 -0.02 2.63
C ILE A 61 -11.04 -0.12 1.10
N VAL A 62 -10.54 0.87 0.37
CA VAL A 62 -10.54 0.89 -1.10
C VAL A 62 -9.70 -0.27 -1.64
N ALA A 63 -8.51 -0.52 -1.08
CA ALA A 63 -7.66 -1.64 -1.48
C ALA A 63 -8.36 -2.99 -1.25
N MET A 64 -8.97 -3.20 -0.08
CA MET A 64 -9.75 -4.40 0.20
C MET A 64 -10.87 -4.59 -0.82
N LEU A 65 -11.68 -3.56 -1.07
CA LEU A 65 -12.77 -3.59 -2.04
C LEU A 65 -12.28 -3.92 -3.45
N LEU A 66 -11.19 -3.30 -3.90
CA LEU A 66 -10.62 -3.53 -5.23
C LEU A 66 -10.08 -4.96 -5.38
N ILE A 67 -9.43 -5.51 -4.35
CA ILE A 67 -8.93 -6.89 -4.38
C ILE A 67 -10.09 -7.89 -4.48
N PHE A 68 -11.12 -7.73 -3.65
CA PHE A 68 -12.30 -8.61 -3.69
C PHE A 68 -13.10 -8.46 -4.99
N LEU A 69 -13.26 -7.24 -5.50
CA LEU A 69 -13.91 -6.99 -6.79
C LEU A 69 -13.14 -7.64 -7.94
N SER A 70 -11.83 -7.47 -7.97
CA SER A 70 -10.95 -8.08 -9.00
C SER A 70 -10.97 -9.60 -8.95
N THR A 71 -11.10 -10.17 -7.75
CA THR A 71 -11.26 -11.63 -7.57
C THR A 71 -12.62 -12.10 -8.08
N GLY A 72 -13.70 -11.37 -7.78
CA GLY A 72 -15.05 -11.66 -8.29
C GLY A 72 -15.13 -11.61 -9.81
N LEU A 73 -14.39 -10.70 -10.44
CA LEU A 73 -14.26 -10.57 -11.90
C LEU A 73 -13.27 -11.57 -12.54
N LYS A 74 -12.71 -12.51 -11.75
CA LYS A 74 -11.68 -13.48 -12.17
C LYS A 74 -10.41 -12.85 -12.76
N LEU A 75 -10.18 -11.56 -12.50
CA LEU A 75 -8.96 -10.85 -12.88
C LEU A 75 -7.79 -11.18 -11.96
N LEU A 76 -8.08 -11.54 -10.71
CA LEU A 76 -7.09 -11.84 -9.67
C LEU A 76 -7.42 -13.19 -9.01
N ASP A 77 -6.37 -13.98 -8.71
CA ASP A 77 -6.49 -15.23 -7.94
C ASP A 77 -6.06 -15.00 -6.49
N PHE A 78 -7.00 -15.12 -5.56
CA PHE A 78 -6.75 -14.92 -4.14
C PHE A 78 -5.83 -15.99 -3.53
N SER A 79 -5.79 -17.19 -4.10
CA SER A 79 -4.96 -18.29 -3.59
C SER A 79 -3.47 -18.06 -3.78
N VAL A 80 -3.09 -17.13 -4.67
CA VAL A 80 -1.69 -16.76 -4.95
C VAL A 80 -1.27 -15.53 -4.15
N ILE A 81 -2.21 -14.84 -3.49
CA ILE A 81 -1.89 -13.71 -2.62
C ILE A 81 -1.24 -14.24 -1.34
N PHE A 82 -0.02 -13.78 -1.07
CA PHE A 82 0.63 -14.06 0.20
C PHE A 82 0.00 -13.22 1.31
N VAL A 83 -0.67 -13.89 2.26
CA VAL A 83 -1.18 -13.26 3.47
C VAL A 83 -0.17 -13.53 4.59
N ASN A 84 0.47 -12.48 5.10
CA ASN A 84 1.42 -12.62 6.19
C ASN A 84 0.73 -13.21 7.43
N PRO A 85 1.30 -14.25 8.05
CA PRO A 85 0.78 -14.77 9.31
C PRO A 85 0.93 -13.71 10.42
N THR A 86 -0.06 -13.68 11.33
CA THR A 86 -0.12 -12.68 12.40
C THR A 86 0.89 -12.97 13.49
N TYR A 87 2.07 -12.36 13.41
CA TYR A 87 3.10 -12.42 14.43
C TYR A 87 2.91 -11.30 15.48
N LEU A 88 2.13 -11.59 16.52
CA LEU A 88 1.80 -10.60 17.55
C LEU A 88 3.03 -10.10 18.32
N VAL A 89 3.93 -11.00 18.70
CA VAL A 89 5.11 -10.65 19.52
C VAL A 89 6.09 -9.74 18.75
N PRO A 90 6.54 -10.10 17.53
CA PRO A 90 7.36 -9.20 16.72
C PRO A 90 6.69 -7.86 16.41
N LEU A 91 5.37 -7.84 16.18
CA LEU A 91 4.66 -6.60 15.86
C LEU A 91 4.65 -5.62 17.04
N ILE A 92 4.41 -6.12 18.26
CA ILE A 92 4.46 -5.31 19.48
C ILE A 92 5.88 -4.79 19.74
N VAL A 93 6.89 -5.66 19.61
CA VAL A 93 8.30 -5.28 19.85
C VAL A 93 8.78 -4.27 18.79
N ALA A 94 8.50 -4.52 17.52
CA ALA A 94 8.88 -3.61 16.44
C ALA A 94 8.15 -2.26 16.55
N GLY A 95 6.86 -2.27 16.89
CA GLY A 95 6.07 -1.05 17.13
C GLY A 95 6.60 -0.25 18.32
N PHE A 96 6.99 -0.93 19.40
CA PHE A 96 7.60 -0.29 20.57
C PHE A 96 8.93 0.38 20.20
N ILE A 97 9.84 -0.33 19.51
CA ILE A 97 11.14 0.22 19.09
C ILE A 97 10.98 1.39 18.12
N MET A 98 10.13 1.26 17.09
CA MET A 98 9.87 2.35 16.14
C MET A 98 9.22 3.57 16.80
N GLY A 99 8.42 3.39 17.85
CA GLY A 99 7.78 4.49 18.57
C GLY A 99 8.74 5.40 19.35
N PHE A 100 9.99 4.97 19.60
CA PHE A 100 11.02 5.80 20.25
C PHE A 100 11.78 6.72 19.27
N GLY A 101 11.73 6.45 17.96
CA GLY A 101 12.44 7.23 16.93
C GLY A 101 11.58 8.30 16.32
#